data_AF-A0A7L9TZM4-F1
#
_entry.id   AF-A0A7L9TZM4-F1
#
_cell.length_a   1.000
_cell.length_b   1.000
_cell.length_c   1.000
_cell.angle_alpha   90.00
_cell.angle_beta   90.00
_cell.angle_gamma   90.00
#
_symmetry.space_group_name_H-M   'P 1'
#
loop_
_entity.id
_entity.type
_entity.pdbx_description
1 polymer ?
#
loop_
_entity_poly.entity_id
_entity_poly.type
_entity_poly.pdbx_seq_one_letter_code
_entity_poly.pdbx_strand_id
1 'polypeptide(L)'
;MDTNKKNRERISALSDDALPKDDHELACAALRTADGMAAWEVYHLIGDVLRTGEPADLSPGFAARLSARLAAEPLHPRRPLVEAELAKPGVLAASTPSS
;
A
#
# COMPACT_ATOMS: atom_id res chain seq x y z
N MET A 1 -12.92 -19.69 8.22
CA MET A 1 -11.46 -19.49 8.28
C MET A 1 -10.94 -18.70 7.07
N ASP A 2 -11.62 -18.76 5.92
CA ASP A 2 -11.17 -18.18 4.65
C ASP A 2 -11.08 -16.65 4.65
N THR A 3 -11.93 -15.97 5.43
CA THR A 3 -11.92 -14.50 5.52
C THR A 3 -10.63 -13.97 6.14
N ASN A 4 -10.14 -14.61 7.22
CA ASN A 4 -8.91 -14.20 7.87
C ASN A 4 -7.71 -14.41 6.94
N LYS A 5 -7.65 -15.57 6.26
CA LYS A 5 -6.63 -15.85 5.25
C LYS A 5 -6.62 -14.79 4.13
N LYS A 6 -7.78 -14.50 3.53
CA LYS A 6 -7.92 -13.47 2.48
C LYS A 6 -7.53 -12.08 2.98
N ASN A 7 -7.82 -11.74 4.22
CA ASN A 7 -7.40 -10.47 4.81
C ASN A 7 -5.87 -10.39 4.93
N ARG A 8 -5.22 -11.47 5.36
CA ARG A 8 -3.76 -11.54 5.44
C ARG A 8 -3.09 -11.48 4.06
N GLU A 9 -3.68 -12.13 3.05
CA GLU A 9 -3.22 -12.04 1.65
C GLU A 9 -3.29 -10.60 1.13
N ARG A 10 -4.39 -9.88 1.38
CA ARG A 10 -4.52 -8.45 1.02
C ARG A 10 -3.51 -7.57 1.74
N ILE A 11 -3.29 -7.81 3.04
CA ILE A 11 -2.30 -7.06 3.82
C ILE A 11 -0.88 -7.31 3.29
N SER A 12 -0.54 -8.56 2.95
CA SER A 12 0.75 -8.89 2.32
C SER A 12 0.92 -8.16 0.99
N ALA A 13 -0.09 -8.24 0.10
CA ALA A 13 -0.04 -7.54 -1.18
C ALA A 13 0.07 -6.01 -1.00
N LEU A 14 -0.56 -5.44 0.03
CA LEU A 14 -0.44 -4.02 0.35
C LEU A 14 0.97 -3.65 0.83
N SER A 15 1.59 -4.49 1.67
CA SER A 15 2.96 -4.26 2.17
C SER A 15 4.00 -4.28 1.04
N ASP A 16 3.75 -5.07 -0.01
CA ASP A 16 4.65 -5.25 -1.16
C ASP A 16 4.31 -4.36 -2.38
N ASP A 17 3.39 -3.39 -2.22
CA ASP A 17 2.88 -2.52 -3.32
C ASP A 17 2.27 -3.30 -4.52
N ALA A 18 1.81 -4.52 -4.26
CA ALA A 18 1.23 -5.45 -5.23
C ALA A 18 -0.31 -5.51 -5.17
N LEU A 19 -0.95 -4.65 -4.37
CA LEU A 19 -2.40 -4.65 -4.18
C LEU A 19 -3.13 -4.00 -5.38
N PRO A 20 -4.12 -4.69 -6.00
CA PRO A 20 -4.98 -4.06 -7.00
C PRO A 20 -5.79 -2.92 -6.40
N LYS A 21 -5.98 -1.83 -7.16
CA LYS A 21 -6.70 -0.61 -6.70
C LYS A 21 -8.08 -0.92 -6.10
N ASP A 22 -8.81 -1.86 -6.70
CA ASP A 22 -10.16 -2.23 -6.29
C ASP A 22 -10.21 -2.91 -4.90
N ASP A 23 -9.09 -3.44 -4.43
CA ASP A 23 -8.98 -4.11 -3.12
C ASP A 23 -8.53 -3.17 -1.99
N HIS A 24 -8.20 -1.90 -2.27
CA HIS A 24 -7.68 -0.96 -1.24
C HIS A 24 -8.66 -0.76 -0.07
N GLU A 25 -9.96 -0.63 -0.34
CA GLU A 25 -10.95 -0.44 0.71
C GLU A 25 -11.05 -1.67 1.62
N LEU A 26 -10.94 -2.87 1.04
CA LEU A 26 -10.96 -4.13 1.77
C LEU A 26 -9.69 -4.34 2.59
N ALA A 27 -8.52 -3.97 2.06
CA ALA A 27 -7.27 -3.98 2.82
C ALA A 27 -7.32 -2.99 4.00
N CYS A 28 -7.84 -1.77 3.77
CA CYS A 28 -8.09 -0.80 4.83
C CYS A 28 -9.07 -1.32 5.90
N ALA A 29 -10.10 -2.08 5.51
CA ALA A 29 -11.01 -2.72 6.44
C ALA A 29 -10.33 -3.82 7.27
N ALA A 30 -9.46 -4.62 6.65
CA ALA A 30 -8.67 -5.63 7.34
C ALA A 30 -7.71 -5.02 8.38
N LEU A 31 -7.05 -3.90 8.03
CA LEU A 31 -6.13 -3.17 8.92
C LEU A 31 -6.81 -2.58 10.16
N ARG A 32 -8.12 -2.33 10.14
CA ARG A 32 -8.86 -1.86 11.32
C ARG A 32 -9.06 -2.92 12.40
N THR A 33 -8.68 -4.18 12.13
CA THR A 33 -8.74 -5.27 13.10
C THR A 33 -7.41 -5.44 13.82
N ALA A 34 -7.43 -5.90 15.08
CA ALA A 34 -6.21 -6.15 15.84
C ALA A 34 -5.29 -7.18 15.17
N ASP A 35 -5.85 -8.27 14.63
CA ASP A 35 -5.08 -9.30 13.91
C ASP A 35 -4.49 -8.76 12.60
N GLY A 36 -5.25 -7.93 11.87
CA GLY A 36 -4.75 -7.29 10.65
C GLY A 36 -3.59 -6.34 10.91
N MET A 37 -3.69 -5.51 11.95
CA MET A 37 -2.59 -4.62 12.35
C MET A 37 -1.36 -5.41 12.81
N ALA A 38 -1.54 -6.48 13.59
CA ALA A 38 -0.43 -7.35 13.98
C ALA A 38 0.24 -8.02 12.77
N ALA A 39 -0.53 -8.46 11.78
CA ALA A 39 0.01 -9.01 10.54
C ALA A 39 0.80 -7.97 9.73
N TRP A 40 0.29 -6.74 9.63
CA TRP A 40 0.96 -5.62 8.96
C TRP A 40 2.34 -5.32 9.57
N GLU A 41 2.42 -5.23 10.90
CA GLU A 41 3.68 -4.99 11.62
C GLU A 41 4.71 -6.09 11.33
N VAL A 42 4.29 -7.37 11.39
CA VAL A 42 5.17 -8.51 11.14
C VAL A 42 5.65 -8.54 9.69
N TYR A 43 4.78 -8.29 8.71
CA TYR A 43 5.16 -8.34 7.29
C TYR A 43 6.14 -7.21 6.93
N HIS A 44 5.93 -6.00 7.46
CA HIS A 44 6.90 -4.92 7.29
C HIS A 44 8.24 -5.22 7.96
N LEU A 45 8.24 -5.79 9.18
CA LEU A 45 9.47 -6.17 9.86
C LEU A 45 10.27 -7.21 9.05
N ILE A 46 9.61 -8.22 8.50
CA ILE A 46 10.26 -9.21 7.62
C ILE A 46 10.86 -8.51 6.39
N GLY A 47 10.08 -7.66 5.73
CA GLY A 47 10.55 -6.92 4.56
C GLY A 47 11.74 -6.00 4.87
N ASP A 48 11.73 -5.35 6.03
CA ASP A 48 12.82 -4.46 6.47
C ASP A 48 14.09 -5.27 6.72
N VAL A 49 14.02 -6.35 7.50
CA VAL A 49 15.18 -7.23 7.74
C VAL A 49 15.75 -7.79 6.43
N LEU A 50 14.91 -8.18 5.47
CA LEU A 50 15.36 -8.68 4.17
C LEU A 50 16.07 -7.62 3.32
N ARG A 51 15.70 -6.34 3.46
CA ARG A 51 16.26 -5.22 2.67
C ARG A 51 17.49 -4.60 3.32
N THR A 52 17.49 -4.43 4.64
CA THR A 52 18.53 -3.67 5.38
C THR A 52 19.43 -4.55 6.23
N GLY A 53 19.09 -5.83 6.41
CA GLY A 53 19.85 -6.78 7.23
C GLY A 53 19.58 -6.65 8.73
N GLU A 54 19.16 -5.47 9.21
CA GLU A 54 18.79 -5.22 10.60
C GLU A 54 17.53 -4.34 10.68
N PRO A 55 16.67 -4.55 11.70
CA PRO A 55 15.52 -3.68 11.93
C PRO A 55 15.98 -2.28 12.32
N ALA A 56 15.22 -1.26 11.92
CA ALA A 56 15.52 0.11 12.31
C ALA A 56 15.45 0.29 13.84
N ASP A 57 16.52 0.82 14.44
CA ASP A 57 16.53 1.17 15.86
C ASP A 57 15.77 2.47 16.09
N LEU A 58 14.48 2.34 16.42
CA LEU A 58 13.60 3.47 16.73
C LEU A 58 13.50 3.68 18.23
N SER A 59 13.66 4.94 18.66
CA SER A 59 13.44 5.31 20.06
C SER A 59 12.05 4.88 20.57
N PRO A 60 11.91 4.47 21.85
CA PRO A 60 10.62 4.09 22.42
C PRO A 60 9.53 5.14 22.18
N GLY A 61 8.34 4.69 21.77
CA GLY A 61 7.19 5.58 21.51
C GLY A 61 7.30 6.48 20.27
N PHE A 62 8.28 6.25 19.38
CA PHE A 62 8.43 7.02 18.14
C PHE A 62 7.14 7.07 17.32
N ALA A 63 6.51 5.91 17.06
CA ALA A 63 5.28 5.83 16.28
C ALA A 63 4.12 6.63 16.88
N ALA A 64 3.96 6.61 18.21
CA ALA A 64 2.92 7.37 18.90
C ALA A 64 3.16 8.89 18.77
N ARG A 65 4.41 9.35 18.92
CA ARG A 65 4.76 10.77 18.73
C ARG A 65 4.59 11.21 17.28
N LEU A 66 4.91 10.35 16.32
CA LEU A 66 4.71 10.61 14.90
C LEU A 66 3.22 10.73 14.58
N SER A 67 2.40 9.76 15.03
CA SER A 67 0.95 9.78 14.86
C SER A 67 0.32 11.03 15.46
N ALA A 68 0.72 11.43 16.67
CA ALA A 68 0.24 12.66 17.31
C ALA A 68 0.59 13.94 16.53
N ARG A 69 1.78 14.00 15.92
CA ARG A 69 2.19 15.13 15.05
C ARG A 69 1.39 15.15 13.76
N LEU A 70 1.23 14.01 13.10
CA LEU A 70 0.42 13.88 11.88
C LEU A 70 -1.04 14.28 12.10
N ALA A 71 -1.62 13.93 13.26
CA ALA A 71 -2.98 14.34 13.61
C ALA A 71 -3.13 15.85 13.84
N ALA A 72 -2.04 16.55 14.16
CA ALA A 72 -2.01 18.01 14.31
C ALA A 72 -1.76 18.74 12.98
N GLU A 73 -1.39 18.03 11.91
CA GLU A 73 -1.19 18.62 10.59
C GLU A 73 -2.54 18.91 9.90
N PRO A 74 -2.65 20.01 9.12
CA PRO A 74 -3.82 20.26 8.31
C PRO A 74 -4.03 19.11 7.33
N LEU A 75 -5.29 18.65 7.18
CA LEU A 75 -5.61 17.63 6.17
C LEU A 75 -5.14 18.11 4.80
N HIS A 76 -4.29 17.31 4.15
CA HIS A 76 -3.87 17.60 2.80
C HIS A 76 -5.11 17.74 1.91
N PRO A 77 -5.22 18.83 1.12
CA PRO A 77 -6.32 18.96 0.18
C PRO A 77 -6.29 17.71 -0.70
N ARG A 78 -7.38 16.93 -0.67
CA ARG A 78 -7.53 15.79 -1.56
C ARG A 78 -7.27 16.32 -2.95
N ARG A 79 -6.18 15.87 -3.59
CA ARG A 79 -5.94 16.19 -4.99
C ARG A 79 -7.23 15.83 -5.71
N PRO A 80 -7.94 16.80 -6.35
CA PRO A 80 -9.09 16.44 -7.14
C PRO A 80 -8.62 15.36 -8.09
N LEU A 81 -9.40 14.28 -8.21
CA LEU A 81 -9.20 13.32 -9.27
C LEU A 81 -9.41 14.13 -10.56
N VAL A 82 -8.32 14.74 -11.05
CA VAL A 82 -8.21 15.02 -12.47
C VAL A 82 -8.26 13.65 -13.07
N GLU A 83 -9.48 13.26 -13.44
CA GLU A 83 -9.77 12.24 -14.43
C GLU A 83 -8.75 12.53 -15.53
N ALA A 84 -7.69 11.73 -15.56
CA ALA A 84 -6.65 11.88 -16.56
C ALA A 84 -7.39 11.74 -17.87
N GLU A 85 -7.56 12.90 -18.49
CA GLU A 85 -8.31 13.13 -19.68
C GLU A 85 -8.02 12.00 -20.65
N LEU A 86 -9.11 11.37 -21.09
CA LEU A 86 -9.19 10.41 -22.16
C LEU A 86 -8.58 11.03 -23.44
N ALA A 87 -7.26 11.14 -23.52
CA ALA A 87 -6.53 11.65 -24.66
C ALA A 87 -6.27 10.51 -25.66
N LYS A 88 -7.39 10.11 -26.27
CA LYS A 88 -7.60 9.63 -27.64
C LYS A 88 -6.62 8.62 -28.27
N PRO A 89 -7.13 7.50 -28.84
CA PRO A 89 -6.36 6.61 -29.70
C PRO A 89 -6.23 7.21 -31.12
N GLY A 90 -5.03 7.13 -31.68
CA GLY A 90 -4.74 7.42 -33.09
C GLY A 90 -3.23 7.39 -33.28
N VAL A 91 -2.61 6.56 -34.12
CA VAL A 91 -3.07 5.87 -35.33
C VAL A 91 -2.23 4.59 -35.47
N LEU A 92 -2.87 3.47 -35.82
CA LEU A 92 -2.19 2.30 -36.39
C LEU A 92 -1.46 2.73 -37.68
N ALA A 93 -0.16 2.46 -37.77
CA ALA A 93 0.47 2.22 -39.07
C ALA A 93 1.46 1.07 -38.95
N ALA A 94 1.01 -0.05 -39.50
CA ALA A 94 1.72 -1.30 -39.72
C ALA A 94 3.13 -1.09 -40.28
N SER A 95 4.07 -1.92 -39.83
CA SER A 95 5.15 -2.46 -40.66
C SER A 95 5.78 -3.67 -39.99
N THR A 96 5.30 -4.85 -40.36
CA THR A 96 6.17 -6.01 -40.60
C THR A 96 5.80 -6.53 -42.01
N PRO A 97 6.62 -7.33 -42.72
CA PRO A 97 7.87 -7.99 -42.30
C PRO A 97 9.03 -7.96 -43.32
N SER A 98 10.15 -8.59 -42.90
CA SER A 98 11.11 -9.41 -43.66
C SER A 98 12.20 -8.77 -44.54
N SER A 99 13.45 -9.11 -44.22
CA SER A 99 14.29 -9.98 -45.05
C SER A 99 15.35 -10.70 -44.22
#